data_AF-A0A368W4R7-F1
#
_entry.id   AF-A0A368W4R7-F1
#
_cell.length_a   1.000
_cell.length_b   1.000
_cell.length_c   1.000
_cell.angle_alpha   90.00
_cell.angle_beta   90.00
_cell.angle_gamma   90.00
#
_symmetry.space_group_name_H-M   'P 1'
#
loop_
_entity.id
_entity.type
_entity.pdbx_description
1 polymer ?
#
loop_
_entity_poly.entity_id
_entity_poly.type
_entity_poly.pdbx_seq_one_letter_code
_entity_poly.pdbx_strand_id
1 'polypeptide(L)'
;MIYYVELGVQFTNDYGDIDEPFYYSIELMYQNALKKIQDEDESAFFEYQKRLKVIMDDTQHIGWGFHDQLTGIYLEAAAGYEYEDNDEED
;
A
#
# COMPACT_ATOMS: atom_id res chain seq x y z
N MET A 1 -8.81 3.95 -6.91
CA MET A 1 -7.35 4.13 -6.71
C MET A 1 -6.73 2.83 -6.24
N ILE A 2 -7.16 2.26 -5.11
CA ILE A 2 -6.68 0.94 -4.63
C ILE A 2 -6.72 -0.14 -5.72
N TYR A 3 -7.86 -0.32 -6.41
CA TYR A 3 -7.98 -1.32 -7.48
C TYR A 3 -6.98 -1.13 -8.66
N TYR A 4 -6.59 0.12 -8.95
CA TYR A 4 -5.54 0.38 -9.96
C TYR A 4 -4.19 -0.14 -9.49
N VAL A 5 -3.87 0.06 -8.21
CA VAL A 5 -2.62 -0.42 -7.61
C VAL A 5 -2.61 -1.94 -7.53
N GLU A 6 -3.72 -2.57 -7.11
CA GLU A 6 -3.89 -4.04 -7.09
C GLU A 6 -3.60 -4.63 -8.48
N LEU A 7 -4.18 -4.07 -9.54
CA LEU A 7 -3.93 -4.52 -10.91
C LEU A 7 -2.49 -4.31 -11.36
N GLY A 8 -1.85 -3.20 -10.96
CA GLY A 8 -0.47 -2.92 -11.30
C GLY A 8 0.50 -3.92 -10.67
N VAL A 9 0.31 -4.22 -9.38
CA VAL A 9 1.10 -5.23 -8.65
C VAL A 9 0.86 -6.63 -9.24
N GLN A 10 -0.40 -6.99 -9.46
CA GLN A 10 -0.75 -8.28 -10.09
C GLN A 10 -0.10 -8.42 -11.48
N PHE A 11 -0.15 -7.37 -12.29
CA PHE A 11 0.44 -7.40 -13.64
C PHE A 11 1.94 -7.67 -13.60
N THR A 12 2.67 -7.03 -12.69
CA THR A 12 4.10 -7.32 -12.47
C THR A 12 4.32 -8.76 -12.01
N ASN A 13 3.51 -9.25 -11.08
CA ASN A 13 3.64 -10.63 -10.57
C ASN A 13 3.34 -11.69 -11.65
N ASP A 14 2.42 -11.41 -12.56
CA ASP A 14 2.02 -12.32 -13.64
C ASP A 14 3.00 -12.29 -14.83
N TYR A 15 3.57 -11.12 -15.15
CA TYR A 15 4.34 -10.91 -16.39
C TYR A 15 5.81 -10.53 -16.20
N GLY A 16 6.26 -10.32 -14.96
CA GLY A 16 7.61 -9.91 -14.61
C GLY A 16 7.82 -8.39 -14.63
N ASP A 17 9.09 -7.98 -14.49
CA ASP A 17 9.47 -6.56 -14.41
C ASP A 17 9.09 -5.78 -15.68
N ILE A 18 8.55 -4.57 -15.49
CA ILE A 18 8.09 -3.70 -16.58
C ILE A 18 9.11 -2.58 -16.87
N ASP A 19 8.92 -1.39 -16.29
CA ASP A 19 9.86 -0.26 -16.38
C ASP A 19 9.62 0.74 -15.23
N GLU A 20 10.57 1.67 -15.06
CA GLU A 20 10.50 2.70 -14.02
C GLU A 20 9.25 3.59 -14.10
N PRO A 21 8.84 4.12 -15.27
CA PRO A 21 7.60 4.91 -15.38
C PRO A 21 6.35 4.16 -14.93
N PHE A 22 6.26 2.86 -15.22
CA PHE A 22 5.16 2.01 -14.76
C PHE A 22 5.12 1.94 -13.23
N TYR A 23 6.24 1.58 -12.59
CA TYR A 23 6.32 1.49 -11.13
C TYR A 23 6.05 2.82 -10.45
N TYR A 24 6.66 3.89 -10.95
CA TYR A 24 6.43 5.24 -10.44
C TYR A 24 4.94 5.64 -10.47
N SER A 25 4.21 5.25 -11.53
CA SER A 25 2.77 5.51 -11.62
C SER A 25 1.95 4.77 -10.55
N ILE A 26 2.36 3.55 -10.20
CA ILE A 26 1.70 2.73 -9.18
C ILE A 26 2.01 3.26 -7.78
N GLU A 27 3.27 3.58 -7.50
CA GLU A 27 3.72 4.21 -6.25
C GLU A 27 2.94 5.50 -5.98
N LEU A 28 2.85 6.38 -6.98
CA LEU A 28 2.12 7.64 -6.87
C LEU A 28 0.62 7.41 -6.63
N MET A 29 0.02 6.43 -7.30
CA MET A 29 -1.39 6.09 -7.09
C MET A 29 -1.64 5.50 -5.70
N TYR A 30 -0.72 4.68 -5.20
CA TYR A 30 -0.77 4.13 -3.85
C TYR A 30 -0.69 5.25 -2.81
N GLN A 31 0.31 6.13 -2.91
CA GLN A 31 0.44 7.28 -2.02
C GLN A 31 -0.80 8.17 -2.02
N ASN A 32 -1.36 8.48 -3.19
CA ASN A 32 -2.57 9.30 -3.30
C ASN A 32 -3.79 8.59 -2.70
N ALA A 33 -3.87 7.26 -2.79
CA ALA A 33 -4.95 6.49 -2.18
C ALA A 33 -4.89 6.57 -0.65
N LEU A 34 -3.71 6.37 -0.05
CA LEU A 34 -3.56 6.47 1.41
C LEU A 34 -3.83 7.89 1.91
N LYS A 35 -3.33 8.93 1.23
CA LYS A 35 -3.65 10.34 1.56
C LYS A 35 -5.15 10.59 1.54
N LYS A 36 -5.85 10.13 0.50
CA LYS A 36 -7.30 10.30 0.38
C LYS A 36 -8.06 9.61 1.51
N ILE A 37 -7.62 8.42 1.93
CA ILE A 37 -8.21 7.69 3.06
C ILE A 37 -8.00 8.47 4.36
N GLN A 38 -6.79 8.99 4.58
CA GLN A 38 -6.45 9.79 5.76
C GLN A 38 -7.24 11.11 5.83
N ASP A 39 -7.51 11.73 4.69
CA ASP A 39 -8.26 12.99 4.60
C ASP A 39 -9.78 12.81 4.81
N GLU A 40 -10.33 11.60 4.65
CA GLU A 40 -11.77 11.35 4.73
C GLU A 40 -12.25 11.16 6.18
N ASP A 41 -11.73 10.15 6.88
CA ASP A 41 -12.07 9.85 8.29
C ASP A 41 -11.03 8.90 8.91
N GLU A 42 -10.81 8.98 10.22
CA GLU A 42 -9.88 8.11 10.94
C GLU A 42 -10.28 6.63 10.84
N SER A 43 -11.59 6.34 10.82
CA SER A 43 -12.10 4.97 10.70
C SER A 43 -11.87 4.35 9.32
N ALA A 44 -11.72 5.18 8.28
CA ALA A 44 -11.55 4.71 6.91
C ALA A 44 -10.23 3.95 6.73
N PHE A 45 -9.17 4.31 7.46
CA PHE A 45 -7.92 3.57 7.39
C PHE A 45 -8.09 2.10 7.78
N PHE A 46 -8.81 1.82 8.87
CA PHE A 46 -9.05 0.44 9.32
C PHE A 46 -9.88 -0.38 8.32
N GLU A 47 -10.79 0.25 7.56
CA GLU A 47 -11.54 -0.44 6.50
C GLU A 47 -10.62 -0.94 5.37
N TYR A 48 -9.60 -0.17 5.02
CA TYR A 48 -8.70 -0.45 3.91
C TYR A 48 -7.35 -1.06 4.31
N GLN A 49 -6.96 -0.99 5.59
CA GLN A 49 -5.64 -1.38 6.09
C GLN A 49 -5.21 -2.76 5.62
N LYS A 50 -6.11 -3.75 5.75
CA LYS A 50 -5.83 -5.12 5.31
C LYS A 50 -5.50 -5.20 3.82
N ARG A 51 -6.26 -4.49 2.96
CA ARG A 51 -6.04 -4.49 1.51
C ARG A 51 -4.76 -3.76 1.14
N LEU A 52 -4.49 -2.62 1.76
CA LEU A 52 -3.26 -1.85 1.57
C LEU A 52 -2.03 -2.67 1.94
N LYS A 53 -2.09 -3.37 3.08
CA LYS A 53 -1.03 -4.28 3.51
C LYS A 53 -0.80 -5.43 2.53
N VAL A 54 -1.86 -6.06 2.03
CA VAL A 54 -1.73 -7.13 1.02
C VAL A 54 -1.06 -6.62 -0.25
N ILE A 55 -1.46 -5.45 -0.76
CA ILE A 55 -0.81 -4.83 -1.92
C ILE A 55 0.69 -4.66 -1.70
N MET A 56 1.08 -4.12 -0.54
CA MET A 56 2.48 -3.92 -0.17
C MET A 56 3.22 -5.26 -0.05
N ASP A 57 2.66 -6.24 0.66
CA ASP A 57 3.27 -7.57 0.85
C ASP A 57 3.42 -8.31 -0.50
N ASP A 58 2.47 -8.18 -1.42
CA ASP A 58 2.51 -8.81 -2.75
C ASP A 58 3.59 -8.21 -3.67
N THR A 59 4.24 -7.11 -3.27
CA THR A 59 5.41 -6.58 -3.98
C THR A 59 6.73 -7.16 -3.48
N GLN A 60 6.71 -8.03 -2.47
CA GLN A 60 7.90 -8.72 -2.00
C GLN A 60 8.58 -9.43 -3.17
N HIS A 61 9.86 -9.09 -3.39
CA HIS A 61 10.72 -9.56 -4.49
C HIS A 61 10.61 -8.84 -5.83
N ILE A 62 9.76 -7.82 -5.98
CA ILE A 62 9.82 -6.92 -7.14
C ILE A 62 11.03 -5.98 -7.00
N GLY A 63 11.78 -5.80 -8.10
CA GLY A 63 12.99 -4.98 -8.12
C GLY A 63 12.76 -3.48 -8.00
N TRP A 64 13.76 -2.69 -8.39
CA TRP A 64 13.67 -1.22 -8.54
C TRP A 64 13.41 -0.41 -7.27
N GLY A 65 13.50 -1.04 -6.08
CA GLY A 65 13.11 -0.40 -4.83
C GLY A 65 11.59 -0.22 -4.68
N PHE A 66 10.79 -0.83 -5.56
CA PHE A 66 9.35 -0.68 -5.58
C PHE A 66 8.70 -1.17 -4.28
N HIS A 67 9.13 -2.34 -3.78
CA HIS A 67 8.67 -2.85 -2.48
C HIS A 67 9.02 -1.91 -1.32
N ASP A 68 10.24 -1.37 -1.33
CA ASP A 68 10.71 -0.46 -0.28
C ASP A 68 9.89 0.83 -0.28
N GLN A 69 9.56 1.36 -1.46
CA GLN A 69 8.75 2.56 -1.61
C GLN A 69 7.31 2.36 -1.12
N LEU A 70 6.66 1.25 -1.49
CA LEU A 70 5.32 0.92 -0.98
C LEU A 70 5.30 0.67 0.52
N THR A 71 6.35 0.03 1.04
CA THR A 71 6.53 -0.19 2.48
C THR A 71 6.65 1.12 3.23
N GLY A 72 7.48 2.05 2.74
CA GLY A 72 7.62 3.37 3.33
C GLY A 72 6.30 4.14 3.37
N ILE A 73 5.56 4.15 2.26
CA ILE A 73 4.24 4.80 2.18
C ILE A 73 3.24 4.18 3.17
N TYR A 74 3.19 2.85 3.25
CA TYR A 74 2.27 2.16 4.15
C TYR A 74 2.60 2.44 5.63
N LEU A 75 3.87 2.34 6.02
CA LEU A 75 4.30 2.56 7.40
C LEU A 75 4.11 4.02 7.83
N GLU A 76 4.40 4.98 6.95
CA GLU A 76 4.13 6.40 7.23
C GLU A 76 2.64 6.64 7.51
N ALA A 77 1.76 6.03 6.72
CA ALA A 77 0.33 6.14 6.94
C ALA A 77 -0.13 5.44 8.22
N ALA A 78 0.34 4.21 8.45
CA ALA A 78 -0.01 3.40 9.63
C ALA A 78 0.45 4.03 10.95
N ALA A 79 1.60 4.72 10.96
CA ALA A 79 2.12 5.42 12.14
C ALA A 79 1.16 6.50 12.65
N GLY A 80 0.29 7.05 11.78
CA GLY A 80 -0.77 7.97 12.19
C GLY A 80 -1.93 7.32 12.95
N TYR A 81 -1.98 5.99 12.97
CA TYR A 81 -3.07 5.18 13.54
C TYR A 81 -2.61 4.17 14.59
N GLU A 82 -1.33 4.18 14.99
CA GLU A 82 -0.84 3.38 16.12
C GLU A 82 -1.35 3.98 17.45
N TYR A 83 -2.64 3.83 17.72
CA TYR A 83 -3.28 3.89 19.03
C TYR A 83 -4.33 2.78 19.14
N GLU A 84 -4.15 1.93 20.17
CA GLU A 84 -5.04 0.89 20.69
C GLU A 84 -5.12 -0.44 19.91
N ASP A 85 -4.04 -1.21 19.96
CA ASP A 85 -4.11 -2.68 20.00
C ASP A 85 -3.32 -3.17 21.23
N ASN A 86 -3.78 -2.72 22.40
CA ASN A 86 -3.50 -3.33 23.70
C ASN A 86 -4.88 -3.56 24.33
N ASP A 87 -5.61 -4.57 23.87
CA ASP A 87 -6.56 -5.30 24.72
C ASP A 87 -7.00 -6.60 24.03
N GLU A 88 -6.93 -7.68 24.81
CA GLU A 88 -7.58 -8.99 24.65
C GLU A 88 -6.97 -10.02 23.65
N GLU A 89 -5.83 -10.61 24.04
CA GLU A 89 -5.73 -12.08 24.03
C GLU A 89 -6.16 -12.61 25.41
N ASP A 90 -7.42 -13.03 25.53
CA ASP A 90 -7.94 -13.90 26.61
C ASP A 90 -7.80 -15.39 26.22
#